data_AF-A0A7V5R1K5-F1
#
_entry.id   AF-A0A7V5R1K5-F1
#
_cell.length_a   1.000
_cell.length_b   1.000
_cell.length_c   1.000
_cell.angle_alpha   90.00
_cell.angle_beta   90.00
_cell.angle_gamma   90.00
#
_symmetry.space_group_name_H-M   'P 1'
#
loop_
_entity.id
_entity.type
_entity.pdbx_description
1 polymer ?
#
loop_
_entity_poly.entity_id
_entity_poly.type
_entity_poly.pdbx_seq_one_letter_code
_entity_poly.pdbx_strand_id
1 'polypeptide(L)'
;MHKLYLSKYIKAIDQLAARQLNISSYELMQKAAAAIFSYVRKHKNILVVAGVGNNAGDGFVLAQMARLAGIRVTVWCLTDSEKLPRDAKQAFNTYLKNSGTITFQQPEGTYDCLVDAIFGTGLNREVKGVFADAVNWINQQQIPVVAVDIPSGLDANTGGIMACAVRANITVSVICYKVGLFTNNGKDLCGRLYLENLGLEPSVFAAIPTDIHLLDSSILNHELFQHKHNSHKGSFGQALIVGGHDGMLGALILAGRAALQSGCGIVETVSNSDQAVMISLQCPELITASDIRASRLLKTADVIAIGPGLGLNQLSRDVLDYCIGQ
;
A
#
# COMPACT_ATOMS: atom_id res chain seq x y z
N MET A 1 8.91 5.70 -9.28
CA MET A 1 8.79 5.42 -7.83
C MET A 1 7.92 6.49 -7.17
N HIS A 2 6.92 6.10 -6.38
CA HIS A 2 6.08 7.03 -5.62
C HIS A 2 6.52 7.08 -4.15
N LYS A 3 6.54 8.28 -3.55
CA LYS A 3 6.81 8.45 -2.12
C LYS A 3 5.57 8.07 -1.29
N LEU A 4 5.77 7.30 -0.22
CA LEU A 4 4.74 6.99 0.77
C LEU A 4 5.02 7.73 2.07
N TYR A 5 3.97 8.16 2.76
CA TYR A 5 4.09 8.99 3.96
C TYR A 5 3.41 8.35 5.16
N LEU A 6 4.06 8.48 6.31
CA LEU A 6 3.48 8.14 7.61
C LEU A 6 2.49 9.21 8.06
N SER A 7 1.49 8.82 8.85
CA SER A 7 0.40 9.70 9.31
C SER A 7 0.90 10.97 10.01
N LYS A 8 2.04 10.89 10.71
CA LYS A 8 2.68 12.03 11.39
C LYS A 8 3.04 13.19 10.45
N TYR A 9 3.23 12.94 9.15
CA TYR A 9 3.59 13.96 8.17
C TYR A 9 2.39 14.58 7.46
N ILE A 10 1.20 13.96 7.53
CA ILE A 10 0.02 14.37 6.74
C ILE A 10 -0.40 15.80 7.06
N LYS A 11 -0.42 16.18 8.34
CA LYS A 11 -0.74 17.57 8.73
C LYS A 11 0.22 18.59 8.14
N ALA A 12 1.52 18.26 8.06
CA ALA A 12 2.52 19.15 7.47
C ALA A 12 2.37 19.22 5.94
N ILE A 13 2.04 18.08 5.32
CA ILE A 13 1.70 17.97 3.89
C ILE A 13 0.52 18.88 3.55
N ASP A 14 -0.59 18.78 4.30
CA ASP A 14 -1.79 19.60 4.06
C ASP A 14 -1.49 21.10 4.21
N GLN A 15 -0.68 21.47 5.19
CA GLN A 15 -0.26 22.87 5.40
C GLN A 15 0.60 23.40 4.25
N LEU A 16 1.52 22.59 3.73
CA LEU A 16 2.35 22.96 2.57
C LEU A 16 1.50 23.06 1.30
N ALA A 17 0.57 22.12 1.10
CA ALA A 17 -0.37 22.14 -0.01
C ALA A 17 -1.23 23.40 0.00
N ALA A 18 -1.86 23.74 1.13
CA ALA A 18 -2.67 24.94 1.29
C ALA A 18 -1.85 26.21 1.00
N ARG A 19 -0.61 26.30 1.51
CA ARG A 19 0.29 27.44 1.28
C ARG A 19 0.67 27.59 -0.19
N GLN A 20 1.06 26.50 -0.85
CA GLN A 20 1.49 26.57 -2.25
C GLN A 20 0.34 26.94 -3.18
N LEU A 21 -0.86 26.41 -2.91
CA LEU A 21 -2.06 26.76 -3.67
C LEU A 21 -2.61 28.15 -3.30
N ASN A 22 -2.05 28.81 -2.29
CA ASN A 22 -2.51 30.08 -1.73
C ASN A 22 -4.01 30.05 -1.36
N ILE A 23 -4.41 28.99 -0.66
CA ILE A 23 -5.78 28.75 -0.20
C ILE A 23 -5.81 28.41 1.29
N SER A 24 -6.98 28.55 1.90
CA SER A 24 -7.25 28.08 3.27
C SER A 24 -7.34 26.56 3.35
N SER A 25 -7.24 26.02 4.58
CA SER A 25 -7.45 24.58 4.83
C SER A 25 -8.86 24.12 4.46
N TYR A 26 -9.87 24.98 4.64
CA TYR A 26 -11.24 24.70 4.21
C TYR A 26 -11.40 24.67 2.69
N GLU A 27 -10.69 25.52 1.95
CA GLU A 27 -10.66 25.46 0.48
C GLU A 27 -9.88 24.24 -0.03
N LEU A 28 -8.84 23.81 0.68
CA LEU A 28 -8.15 22.55 0.39
C LEU A 28 -9.09 21.35 0.57
N MET A 29 -9.86 21.31 1.66
CA MET A 29 -10.94 20.32 1.88
C MET A 29 -11.98 20.34 0.76
N GLN A 30 -12.37 21.52 0.27
CA GLN A 30 -13.29 21.61 -0.88
C GLN A 30 -12.69 21.03 -2.16
N LYS A 31 -11.40 21.26 -2.43
CA LYS A 31 -10.71 20.65 -3.57
C LYS A 31 -10.61 19.13 -3.42
N ALA A 32 -10.28 18.64 -2.23
CA ALA A 32 -10.25 17.21 -1.92
C ALA A 32 -11.61 16.55 -2.20
N ALA A 33 -12.68 17.08 -1.60
CA ALA A 33 -14.04 16.61 -1.80
C ALA A 33 -14.49 16.65 -3.26
N ALA A 34 -14.11 17.68 -4.02
CA ALA A 34 -14.41 17.76 -5.46
C ALA A 34 -13.70 16.67 -6.27
N ALA A 35 -12.45 16.36 -5.94
CA ALA A 35 -11.71 15.28 -6.59
C ALA A 35 -12.35 13.92 -6.30
N ILE A 36 -12.72 13.65 -5.05
CA ILE A 36 -13.41 12.41 -4.65
C ILE A 36 -14.82 12.33 -5.29
N PHE A 37 -15.53 13.46 -5.37
CA PHE A 37 -16.85 13.53 -5.99
C PHE A 37 -16.87 12.97 -7.42
N SER A 38 -15.77 13.15 -8.18
CA SER A 38 -15.65 12.63 -9.54
C SER A 38 -15.83 11.10 -9.64
N TYR A 39 -15.52 10.36 -8.57
CA TYR A 39 -15.63 8.91 -8.49
C TYR A 39 -17.04 8.42 -8.12
N VAL A 40 -17.84 9.29 -7.48
CA VAL A 40 -19.21 8.97 -7.05
C VAL A 40 -20.28 9.59 -7.96
N ARG A 41 -19.93 10.57 -8.80
CA ARG A 41 -20.88 11.35 -9.64
C ARG A 41 -21.79 10.51 -10.55
N LYS A 42 -21.38 9.27 -10.87
CA LYS A 42 -22.12 8.34 -11.74
C LYS A 42 -23.36 7.74 -11.04
N HIS A 43 -23.39 7.76 -9.71
CA HIS A 43 -24.46 7.19 -8.90
C HIS A 43 -25.62 8.19 -8.76
N LYS A 44 -26.85 7.68 -8.56
CA LYS A 44 -28.07 8.51 -8.47
C LYS A 44 -28.57 8.67 -7.04
N ASN A 45 -28.26 7.72 -6.17
CA ASN A 45 -28.54 7.77 -4.75
C ASN A 45 -27.32 7.32 -3.94
N ILE A 46 -26.75 8.22 -3.13
CA ILE A 46 -25.55 7.93 -2.34
C ILE A 46 -25.81 8.12 -0.84
N LEU A 47 -25.19 7.27 -0.03
CA LEU A 47 -25.11 7.45 1.42
C LEU A 47 -23.68 7.83 1.79
N VAL A 48 -23.53 9.01 2.40
CA VAL A 48 -22.25 9.43 3.00
C VAL A 48 -22.29 9.11 4.49
N VAL A 49 -21.37 8.25 4.94
CA VAL A 49 -21.23 7.91 6.35
C VAL A 49 -20.10 8.77 6.93
N ALA A 50 -20.47 9.79 7.69
CA ALA A 50 -19.56 10.81 8.21
C ALA A 50 -19.27 10.57 9.68
N GLY A 51 -17.99 10.42 10.02
CA GLY A 51 -17.54 10.18 11.38
C GLY A 51 -16.98 11.43 12.02
N VAL A 52 -15.72 11.36 12.43
CA VAL A 52 -15.03 12.44 13.15
C VAL A 52 -13.87 13.00 12.35
N GLY A 53 -13.42 14.20 12.74
CA GLY A 53 -12.24 14.80 12.15
C GLY A 53 -12.51 15.46 10.79
N ASN A 54 -11.44 15.73 10.05
CA ASN A 54 -11.52 16.40 8.75
C ASN A 54 -12.07 15.50 7.64
N ASN A 55 -11.93 14.17 7.75
CA ASN A 55 -12.49 13.22 6.78
C ASN A 55 -14.02 13.34 6.68
N ALA A 56 -14.68 13.54 7.84
CA ALA A 56 -16.10 13.85 7.87
C ALA A 56 -16.43 15.17 7.15
N GLY A 57 -15.54 16.16 7.26
CA GLY A 57 -15.60 17.42 6.52
C GLY A 57 -15.60 17.23 5.00
N ASP A 58 -14.67 16.44 4.48
CA ASP A 58 -14.63 16.05 3.07
C ASP A 58 -15.95 15.36 2.65
N GLY A 59 -16.48 14.49 3.51
CA GLY A 59 -17.79 13.85 3.33
C GLY A 59 -18.95 14.85 3.23
N PHE A 60 -19.03 15.85 4.11
CA PHE A 60 -20.08 16.88 4.07
C PHE A 60 -19.98 17.77 2.83
N VAL A 61 -18.76 18.16 2.43
CA VAL A 61 -18.58 18.95 1.20
C VAL A 61 -18.93 18.12 -0.04
N LEU A 62 -18.52 16.86 -0.10
CA LEU A 62 -18.89 15.95 -1.18
C LEU A 62 -20.41 15.77 -1.24
N ALA A 63 -21.07 15.60 -0.10
CA ALA A 63 -22.53 15.49 -0.01
C ALA A 63 -23.22 16.75 -0.56
N GLN A 64 -22.69 17.94 -0.25
CA GLN A 64 -23.19 19.20 -0.79
C GLN A 64 -23.05 19.24 -2.32
N MET A 65 -21.87 18.91 -2.85
CA MET A 65 -21.60 18.90 -4.29
C MET A 65 -22.52 17.91 -5.03
N ALA A 66 -22.68 16.71 -4.50
CA ALA A 66 -23.56 15.69 -5.06
C ALA A 66 -25.02 16.16 -5.12
N ARG A 67 -25.53 16.82 -4.06
CA ARG A 67 -26.88 17.41 -4.08
C ARG A 67 -27.05 18.49 -5.13
N LEU A 68 -26.07 19.39 -5.25
CA LEU A 68 -26.08 20.43 -6.28
C LEU A 68 -26.03 19.86 -7.71
N ALA A 69 -25.44 18.68 -7.88
CA ALA A 69 -25.43 17.93 -9.13
C ALA A 69 -26.71 17.10 -9.38
N GLY A 70 -27.74 17.24 -8.54
CA GLY A 70 -29.02 16.53 -8.67
C GLY A 70 -29.00 15.07 -8.22
N ILE A 71 -27.98 14.65 -7.46
CA ILE A 71 -27.89 13.31 -6.87
C ILE A 71 -28.71 13.30 -5.56
N ARG A 72 -29.44 12.21 -5.31
CA ARG A 72 -30.07 11.99 -4.00
C ARG A 72 -28.99 11.62 -2.99
N VAL A 73 -28.92 12.35 -1.88
CA VAL A 73 -27.87 12.16 -0.88
C VAL A 73 -28.52 12.04 0.50
N THR A 74 -28.16 10.99 1.22
CA THR A 74 -28.34 10.91 2.68
C THR A 74 -26.98 11.02 3.33
N VAL A 75 -26.89 11.77 4.43
CA VAL A 75 -25.69 11.79 5.28
C VAL A 75 -26.02 11.15 6.62
N TRP A 76 -25.33 10.05 6.94
CA TRP A 76 -25.38 9.42 8.26
C TRP A 76 -24.21 9.92 9.10
N CYS A 77 -24.50 10.79 10.07
CA CYS A 77 -23.51 11.41 10.93
C CYS A 77 -23.39 10.63 12.24
N LEU A 78 -22.20 10.08 12.51
CA LEU A 78 -21.92 9.21 13.67
C LEU A 78 -21.45 9.98 14.91
N THR A 79 -21.24 11.30 14.79
CA THR A 79 -20.79 12.16 15.88
C THR A 79 -21.69 13.38 16.05
N ASP A 80 -21.68 13.93 17.25
CA ASP A 80 -22.16 15.27 17.53
C ASP A 80 -21.29 16.31 16.78
N SER A 81 -21.94 17.31 16.20
CA SER A 81 -21.29 18.39 15.45
C SER A 81 -20.35 19.23 16.32
N GLU A 82 -20.54 19.27 17.64
CA GLU A 82 -19.65 19.95 18.58
C GLU A 82 -18.27 19.27 18.70
N LYS A 83 -18.16 18.00 18.32
CA LYS A 83 -16.89 17.25 18.32
C LYS A 83 -16.13 17.39 16.99
N LEU A 84 -16.70 18.04 15.99
CA LEU A 84 -16.05 18.24 14.70
C LEU A 84 -14.96 19.33 14.80
N PRO A 85 -13.79 19.14 14.19
CA PRO A 85 -12.82 20.22 14.03
C PRO A 85 -13.40 21.40 13.25
N ARG A 86 -12.77 22.56 13.35
CA ARG A 86 -13.21 23.82 12.73
C ARG A 86 -13.71 23.67 11.30
N ASP A 87 -12.89 23.09 10.42
CA ASP A 87 -13.21 23.00 8.99
C ASP A 87 -14.34 22.01 8.71
N ALA A 88 -14.34 20.86 9.39
CA ALA A 88 -15.43 19.89 9.30
C ALA A 88 -16.76 20.43 9.86
N LYS A 89 -16.70 21.21 10.95
CA LYS A 89 -17.86 21.90 11.53
C LYS A 89 -18.38 22.97 10.57
N GLN A 90 -17.49 23.69 9.89
CA GLN A 90 -17.88 24.63 8.84
C GLN A 90 -18.58 23.89 7.69
N ALA A 91 -18.04 22.77 7.20
CA ALA A 91 -18.65 21.96 6.15
C ALA A 91 -20.04 21.44 6.55
N PHE A 92 -20.16 20.92 7.78
CA PHE A 92 -21.43 20.47 8.37
C PHE A 92 -22.48 21.60 8.39
N ASN A 93 -22.11 22.77 8.90
CA ASN A 93 -23.01 23.93 8.98
C ASN A 93 -23.42 24.43 7.59
N THR A 94 -22.48 24.48 6.64
CA THR A 94 -22.75 24.84 5.26
C THR A 94 -23.71 23.85 4.60
N TYR A 95 -23.53 22.55 4.83
CA TYR A 95 -24.43 21.51 4.31
C TYR A 95 -25.86 21.69 4.83
N LEU A 96 -26.04 21.87 6.14
CA LEU A 96 -27.36 22.11 6.74
C LEU A 96 -28.00 23.41 6.25
N LYS A 97 -27.24 24.52 6.19
CA LYS A 97 -27.73 25.82 5.71
C LYS A 97 -28.27 25.73 4.26
N ASN A 98 -27.67 24.87 3.45
CA ASN A 98 -28.10 24.61 2.08
C ASN A 98 -29.17 23.49 1.98
N SER A 99 -30.00 23.35 3.02
CA SER A 99 -31.10 22.38 3.11
C SER A 99 -30.64 20.92 3.02
N GLY A 100 -29.40 20.62 3.41
CA GLY A 100 -28.90 19.25 3.52
C GLY A 100 -29.58 18.50 4.65
N THR A 101 -29.79 17.19 4.47
CA THR A 101 -30.45 16.35 5.47
C THR A 101 -29.43 15.39 6.08
N ILE A 102 -29.37 15.38 7.41
CA ILE A 102 -28.48 14.51 8.19
C ILE A 102 -29.35 13.63 9.07
N THR A 103 -29.01 12.34 9.15
CA THR A 103 -29.53 11.42 10.16
C THR A 103 -28.43 11.04 11.14
N PHE A 104 -28.79 10.91 12.42
CA PHE A 104 -27.92 10.36 13.47
C PHE A 104 -28.22 8.89 13.77
N GLN A 105 -29.31 8.37 13.20
CA GLN A 105 -29.66 6.96 13.24
C GLN A 105 -29.21 6.27 11.96
N GLN A 106 -28.95 4.96 12.07
CA GLN A 106 -28.69 4.14 10.90
C GLN A 106 -29.81 4.35 9.87
N PRO A 107 -29.49 4.70 8.62
CA PRO A 107 -30.50 5.06 7.65
C PRO A 107 -31.30 3.84 7.19
N GLU A 108 -32.61 4.05 7.01
CA GLU A 108 -33.50 3.12 6.35
C GLU A 108 -33.64 3.55 4.88
N GLY A 109 -33.14 2.75 3.94
CA GLY A 109 -33.20 3.09 2.52
C GLY A 109 -32.29 2.26 1.64
N THR A 110 -32.48 2.39 0.33
CA THR A 110 -31.66 1.75 -0.70
C THR A 110 -30.70 2.78 -1.31
N TYR A 111 -29.43 2.43 -1.43
CA TYR A 111 -28.39 3.31 -1.99
C TYR A 111 -27.66 2.60 -3.13
N ASP A 112 -27.14 3.39 -4.08
CA ASP A 112 -26.35 2.87 -5.20
C ASP A 112 -24.85 2.88 -4.90
N CYS A 113 -24.44 3.64 -3.87
CA CYS A 113 -23.05 3.79 -3.44
C CYS A 113 -22.99 4.26 -1.99
N LEU A 114 -22.03 3.72 -1.25
CA LEU A 114 -21.62 4.21 0.05
C LEU A 114 -20.35 5.04 -0.08
N VAL A 115 -20.26 6.11 0.70
CA VAL A 115 -19.04 6.90 0.86
C VAL A 115 -18.60 6.79 2.31
N ASP A 116 -17.46 6.14 2.52
CA ASP A 116 -16.82 6.03 3.83
C ASP A 116 -15.99 7.28 4.11
N ALA A 117 -16.51 8.13 5.00
CA ALA A 117 -15.88 9.34 5.50
C ALA A 117 -15.82 9.31 7.04
N ILE A 118 -15.66 8.11 7.64
CA ILE A 118 -15.73 7.94 9.10
C ILE A 118 -14.44 8.38 9.79
N PHE A 119 -13.31 7.81 9.39
CA PHE A 119 -11.98 8.09 9.90
C PHE A 119 -11.02 8.34 8.73
N GLY A 120 -10.07 9.24 8.94
CA GLY A 120 -8.93 9.42 8.05
C GLY A 120 -7.64 8.91 8.71
N THR A 121 -6.52 9.54 8.35
CA THR A 121 -5.16 9.18 8.81
C THR A 121 -4.88 9.37 10.31
N GLY A 122 -5.79 10.02 11.04
CA GLY A 122 -5.64 10.31 12.47
C GLY A 122 -6.06 9.18 13.42
N LEU A 123 -6.54 8.04 12.91
CA LEU A 123 -6.95 6.92 13.74
C LEU A 123 -5.73 6.31 14.48
N ASN A 124 -5.79 6.28 15.81
CA ASN A 124 -4.69 5.81 16.67
C ASN A 124 -5.16 4.86 17.78
N ARG A 125 -6.41 4.38 17.69
CA ARG A 125 -7.04 3.48 18.66
C ARG A 125 -8.01 2.56 17.94
N GLU A 126 -8.30 1.43 18.56
CA GLU A 126 -9.33 0.49 18.08
C GLU A 126 -10.68 1.19 17.85
N VAL A 127 -11.33 0.82 16.75
CA VAL A 127 -12.68 1.28 16.41
C VAL A 127 -13.69 0.56 17.31
N LYS A 128 -14.55 1.33 17.99
CA LYS A 128 -15.51 0.82 18.99
C LYS A 128 -16.86 1.54 18.92
N GLY A 129 -17.89 0.93 19.50
CA GLY A 129 -19.24 1.49 19.62
C GLY A 129 -19.85 1.82 18.27
N VAL A 130 -20.56 2.96 18.20
CA VAL A 130 -21.30 3.40 17.00
C VAL A 130 -20.45 3.41 15.72
N PHE A 131 -19.14 3.65 15.81
CA PHE A 131 -18.26 3.60 14.65
C PHE A 131 -18.01 2.17 14.17
N ALA A 132 -17.82 1.22 15.08
CA ALA A 132 -17.65 -0.18 14.73
C ALA A 132 -18.94 -0.75 14.15
N ASP A 133 -20.09 -0.39 14.71
CA ASP A 133 -21.41 -0.77 14.19
C ASP A 133 -21.60 -0.26 12.75
N ALA A 134 -21.23 1.00 12.48
CA ALA A 134 -21.29 1.57 11.14
C ALA A 134 -20.34 0.88 10.15
N VAL A 135 -19.09 0.59 10.55
CA VAL A 135 -18.14 -0.17 9.70
C VAL A 135 -18.69 -1.55 9.37
N ASN A 136 -19.21 -2.27 10.36
CA ASN A 136 -19.80 -3.59 10.16
C ASN A 136 -21.03 -3.53 9.25
N TRP A 137 -21.89 -2.52 9.42
CA TRP A 137 -23.04 -2.30 8.56
C TRP A 137 -22.64 -2.03 7.11
N ILE A 138 -21.64 -1.17 6.88
CA ILE A 138 -21.09 -0.87 5.55
C ILE A 138 -20.63 -2.17 4.86
N ASN A 139 -19.86 -2.99 5.59
CA ASN A 139 -19.28 -4.23 5.04
C ASN A 139 -20.32 -5.32 4.73
N GLN A 140 -21.53 -5.24 5.29
CA GLN A 140 -22.62 -6.15 4.97
C GLN A 140 -23.36 -5.76 3.69
N GLN A 141 -23.22 -4.52 3.23
CA GLN A 141 -23.91 -4.06 2.03
C GLN A 141 -23.30 -4.65 0.76
N GLN A 142 -24.15 -5.01 -0.20
CA GLN A 142 -23.74 -5.56 -1.51
C GLN A 142 -23.70 -4.48 -2.60
N ILE A 143 -23.27 -3.27 -2.23
CA ILE A 143 -23.19 -2.11 -3.12
C ILE A 143 -21.79 -1.48 -3.08
N PRO A 144 -21.38 -0.72 -4.10
CA PRO A 144 -20.07 -0.08 -4.14
C PRO A 144 -19.79 0.82 -2.93
N VAL A 145 -18.59 0.69 -2.36
CA VAL A 145 -18.06 1.52 -1.27
C VAL A 145 -16.87 2.33 -1.78
N VAL A 146 -16.92 3.65 -1.62
CA VAL A 146 -15.82 4.57 -1.90
C VAL A 146 -15.28 5.13 -0.58
N ALA A 147 -14.03 4.81 -0.25
CA ALA A 147 -13.35 5.36 0.92
C ALA A 147 -12.70 6.70 0.60
N VAL A 148 -12.94 7.67 1.49
CA VAL A 148 -12.31 8.97 1.49
C VAL A 148 -10.96 8.86 2.19
N ASP A 149 -9.89 9.13 1.43
CA ASP A 149 -8.49 9.17 1.86
C ASP A 149 -7.88 7.82 2.26
N ILE A 150 -8.52 7.08 3.17
CA ILE A 150 -8.13 5.75 3.63
C ILE A 150 -9.38 5.01 4.14
N PRO A 151 -9.54 3.69 3.93
CA PRO A 151 -10.66 2.95 4.51
C PRO A 151 -10.67 3.08 6.03
N SER A 152 -11.81 3.49 6.59
CA SER A 152 -11.97 3.70 8.01
C SER A 152 -11.71 2.43 8.80
N GLY A 153 -10.89 2.54 9.85
CA GLY A 153 -10.45 1.39 10.64
C GLY A 153 -9.11 0.79 10.21
N LEU A 154 -8.53 1.25 9.10
CA LEU A 154 -7.17 0.91 8.70
C LEU A 154 -6.16 1.87 9.32
N ASP A 155 -5.07 1.35 9.87
CA ASP A 155 -3.93 2.15 10.32
C ASP A 155 -3.13 2.68 9.12
N ALA A 156 -3.06 4.00 8.99
CA ALA A 156 -2.36 4.69 7.91
C ALA A 156 -0.84 4.46 7.87
N ASN A 157 -0.23 3.93 8.92
CA ASN A 157 1.21 3.64 8.98
C ASN A 157 1.54 2.18 8.65
N THR A 158 0.69 1.24 9.08
CA THR A 158 1.03 -0.20 9.09
C THR A 158 0.10 -1.06 8.22
N GLY A 159 -1.07 -0.54 7.84
CA GLY A 159 -2.12 -1.30 7.19
C GLY A 159 -2.77 -2.36 8.10
N GLY A 160 -2.52 -2.27 9.41
CA GLY A 160 -3.21 -3.07 10.42
C GLY A 160 -4.67 -2.66 10.55
N ILE A 161 -5.54 -3.63 10.86
CA ILE A 161 -6.94 -3.38 11.18
C ILE A 161 -7.05 -2.98 12.66
N MET A 162 -7.67 -1.83 12.92
CA MET A 162 -7.94 -1.31 14.26
C MET A 162 -9.27 -1.84 14.79
N ALA A 163 -9.31 -3.14 15.12
CA ALA A 163 -10.48 -3.96 15.51
C ALA A 163 -11.47 -4.29 14.36
N CYS A 164 -11.90 -3.31 13.58
CA CYS A 164 -12.67 -3.51 12.36
C CYS A 164 -12.32 -2.43 11.33
N ALA A 165 -12.42 -2.74 10.04
CA ALA A 165 -12.13 -1.80 8.97
C ALA A 165 -13.11 -1.94 7.79
N VAL A 166 -13.38 -0.83 7.11
CA VAL A 166 -14.20 -0.79 5.89
C VAL A 166 -13.45 -1.51 4.77
N ARG A 167 -14.17 -2.35 4.03
CA ARG A 167 -13.70 -2.95 2.77
C ARG A 167 -14.23 -2.12 1.60
N ALA A 168 -13.37 -1.27 1.06
CA ALA A 168 -13.74 -0.38 -0.04
C ALA A 168 -13.57 -1.06 -1.41
N ASN A 169 -14.43 -0.70 -2.36
CA ASN A 169 -14.21 -1.04 -3.77
C ASN A 169 -13.25 -0.05 -4.44
N ILE A 170 -13.29 1.21 -4.01
CA ILE A 170 -12.41 2.28 -4.45
C ILE A 170 -11.93 3.07 -3.23
N THR A 171 -10.65 3.40 -3.18
CA THR A 171 -10.12 4.37 -2.23
C THR A 171 -9.52 5.54 -3.00
N VAL A 172 -9.92 6.76 -2.63
CA VAL A 172 -9.35 7.98 -3.21
C VAL A 172 -8.45 8.63 -2.17
N SER A 173 -7.15 8.37 -2.28
CA SER A 173 -6.12 8.99 -1.43
C SER A 173 -5.89 10.42 -1.90
N VAL A 174 -5.89 11.37 -0.97
CA VAL A 174 -5.76 12.79 -1.29
C VAL A 174 -4.34 13.27 -0.99
N ILE A 175 -3.77 14.07 -1.90
CA ILE A 175 -2.44 14.71 -1.88
C ILE A 175 -1.26 13.73 -1.93
N CYS A 176 -1.23 12.71 -1.08
CA CYS A 176 -0.16 11.74 -1.01
C CYS A 176 -0.66 10.34 -0.69
N TYR A 177 0.16 9.33 -0.95
CA TYR A 177 -0.09 7.97 -0.51
C TYR A 177 0.38 7.75 0.92
N LYS A 178 -0.44 7.04 1.70
CA LYS A 178 -0.09 6.59 3.05
C LYS A 178 0.48 5.17 3.01
N VAL A 179 1.44 4.87 3.87
CA VAL A 179 2.11 3.56 3.94
C VAL A 179 1.11 2.42 4.16
N GLY A 180 0.12 2.65 5.02
CA GLY A 180 -0.90 1.68 5.38
C GLY A 180 -1.78 1.22 4.22
N LEU A 181 -1.84 1.97 3.11
CA LEU A 181 -2.59 1.57 1.92
C LEU A 181 -1.93 0.41 1.16
N PHE A 182 -0.63 0.18 1.37
CA PHE A 182 0.19 -0.78 0.60
C PHE A 182 0.76 -1.91 1.44
N THR A 183 0.51 -1.90 2.75
CA THR A 183 1.06 -2.86 3.71
C THR A 183 -0.07 -3.64 4.38
N ASN A 184 0.23 -4.86 4.84
CA ASN A 184 -0.71 -5.74 5.55
C ASN A 184 -2.10 -5.81 4.86
N ASN A 185 -3.19 -5.46 5.55
CA ASN A 185 -4.55 -5.55 5.02
C ASN A 185 -4.91 -4.39 4.07
N GLY A 186 -4.05 -3.37 3.95
CA GLY A 186 -4.33 -2.19 3.13
C GLY A 186 -4.64 -2.55 1.68
N LYS A 187 -3.84 -3.43 1.07
CA LYS A 187 -4.03 -3.84 -0.33
C LYS A 187 -5.38 -4.53 -0.58
N ASP A 188 -5.88 -5.28 0.40
CA ASP A 188 -7.12 -6.03 0.29
C ASP A 188 -8.36 -5.19 0.63
N LEU A 189 -8.20 -4.17 1.48
CA LEU A 189 -9.29 -3.31 1.95
C LEU A 189 -9.46 -2.03 1.13
N CYS A 190 -8.44 -1.57 0.41
CA CYS A 190 -8.52 -0.33 -0.37
C CYS A 190 -9.21 -0.47 -1.72
N GLY A 191 -9.38 -1.71 -2.22
CA GLY A 191 -9.89 -1.96 -3.56
C GLY A 191 -9.01 -1.28 -4.63
N ARG A 192 -9.65 -0.63 -5.61
CA ARG A 192 -8.90 0.19 -6.58
C ARG A 192 -8.48 1.51 -5.95
N LEU A 193 -7.18 1.72 -5.85
CA LEU A 193 -6.60 2.90 -5.26
C LEU A 193 -6.33 3.99 -6.32
N TYR A 194 -6.74 5.22 -6.03
CA TYR A 194 -6.44 6.42 -6.81
C TYR A 194 -5.75 7.47 -5.94
N LEU A 195 -4.88 8.26 -6.55
CA LEU A 195 -4.24 9.41 -5.92
C LEU A 195 -4.71 10.70 -6.58
N GLU A 196 -5.34 11.56 -5.81
CA GLU A 196 -5.72 12.90 -6.22
C GLU A 196 -4.73 13.90 -5.64
N ASN A 197 -3.75 14.34 -6.45
CA ASN A 197 -2.69 15.26 -6.01
C ASN A 197 -3.16 16.73 -5.92
N LEU A 198 -4.43 17.03 -6.26
CA LEU A 198 -5.02 18.36 -6.24
C LEU A 198 -4.30 19.42 -7.10
N GLY A 199 -3.53 18.98 -8.11
CA GLY A 199 -2.71 19.87 -8.94
C GLY A 199 -1.42 20.34 -8.26
N LEU A 200 -0.99 19.68 -7.19
CA LEU A 200 0.28 19.96 -6.52
C LEU A 200 1.44 19.37 -7.32
N GLU A 201 2.49 20.17 -7.46
CA GLU A 201 3.76 19.74 -8.04
C GLU A 201 4.51 18.81 -7.08
N PRO A 202 5.23 17.78 -7.58
CA PRO A 202 6.01 16.88 -6.72
C PRO A 202 7.04 17.58 -5.83
N SER A 203 7.53 18.75 -6.26
CA SER A 203 8.52 19.56 -5.53
C SER A 203 8.03 20.05 -4.16
N VAL A 204 6.71 20.16 -3.95
CA VAL A 204 6.08 20.56 -2.68
C VAL A 204 6.49 19.63 -1.55
N PHE A 205 6.60 18.35 -1.87
CA PHE A 205 6.91 17.31 -0.90
C PHE A 205 8.41 17.10 -0.72
N ALA A 206 9.27 17.87 -1.41
CA ALA A 206 10.72 17.75 -1.29
C ALA A 206 11.22 18.07 0.12
N ALA A 207 10.55 18.99 0.82
CA ALA A 207 10.89 19.35 2.20
C ALA A 207 10.45 18.33 3.25
N ILE A 208 9.68 17.30 2.86
CA ILE A 208 9.16 16.29 3.77
C ILE A 208 9.94 14.99 3.54
N PRO A 209 10.80 14.59 4.50
CA PRO A 209 11.59 13.39 4.35
C PRO A 209 10.69 12.16 4.39
N THR A 210 10.95 11.21 3.49
CA THR A 210 10.46 9.84 3.58
C THR A 210 11.45 8.92 2.88
N ASP A 211 11.78 7.83 3.57
CA ASP A 211 12.61 6.75 3.05
C ASP A 211 11.75 5.59 2.50
N ILE A 212 10.43 5.80 2.40
CA ILE A 212 9.46 4.78 2.01
C ILE A 212 8.97 5.08 0.59
N HIS A 213 9.22 4.13 -0.31
CA HIS A 213 8.90 4.27 -1.72
C HIS A 213 8.08 3.07 -2.21
N LEU A 214 7.02 3.37 -2.95
CA LEU A 214 6.35 2.39 -3.80
C LEU A 214 7.12 2.26 -5.10
N LEU A 215 7.63 1.06 -5.33
CA LEU A 215 8.28 0.71 -6.58
C LEU A 215 7.23 0.61 -7.69
N ASP A 216 7.57 1.15 -8.84
CA ASP A 216 6.80 1.04 -10.08
C ASP A 216 7.77 0.69 -11.22
N SER A 217 7.23 0.51 -12.42
CA SER A 217 8.02 0.16 -13.60
C SER A 217 9.11 1.17 -13.95
N SER A 218 9.08 2.39 -13.40
CA SER A 218 10.15 3.37 -13.62
C SER A 218 11.49 2.89 -13.05
N ILE A 219 11.49 1.92 -12.13
CA ILE A 219 12.72 1.34 -11.59
C ILE A 219 13.56 0.66 -12.69
N LEU A 220 12.91 0.16 -13.75
CA LEU A 220 13.59 -0.50 -14.87
C LEU A 220 14.45 0.47 -15.70
N ASN A 221 14.25 1.78 -15.56
CA ASN A 221 15.10 2.78 -16.20
C ASN A 221 16.41 3.02 -15.44
N HIS A 222 16.56 2.46 -14.25
CA HIS A 222 17.77 2.59 -13.45
C HIS A 222 18.97 1.93 -14.14
N GLU A 223 20.16 2.51 -13.98
CA GLU A 223 21.40 2.02 -14.62
C GLU A 223 21.72 0.55 -14.28
N LEU A 224 21.25 0.07 -13.12
CA LEU A 224 21.35 -1.34 -12.70
C LEU A 224 20.70 -2.32 -13.68
N PHE A 225 19.74 -1.88 -14.49
CA PHE A 225 19.07 -2.68 -15.51
C PHE A 225 19.62 -2.43 -16.93
N GLN A 226 20.65 -1.60 -17.08
CA GLN A 226 21.29 -1.31 -18.37
C GLN A 226 22.56 -2.14 -18.56
N HIS A 227 22.78 -2.63 -19.78
CA HIS A 227 23.92 -3.50 -20.10
C HIS A 227 24.79 -2.91 -21.21
N LYS A 228 26.11 -2.94 -21.01
CA LYS A 228 27.07 -2.61 -22.08
C LYS A 228 27.04 -3.72 -23.13
N HIS A 229 27.09 -3.35 -24.41
CA HIS A 229 27.13 -4.32 -25.50
C HIS A 229 28.41 -5.16 -25.53
N ASN A 230 29.56 -4.58 -25.16
CA ASN A 230 30.82 -5.31 -25.06
C ASN A 230 31.03 -5.85 -23.64
N SER A 231 30.36 -6.95 -23.33
CA SER A 231 30.38 -7.60 -22.01
C SER A 231 30.63 -9.10 -22.16
N HIS A 232 31.08 -9.75 -21.08
CA HIS A 232 31.24 -11.21 -20.99
C HIS A 232 30.59 -11.74 -19.71
N LYS A 233 30.55 -13.07 -19.51
CA LYS A 233 29.94 -13.68 -18.31
C LYS A 233 30.45 -13.10 -16.97
N GLY A 234 31.75 -12.79 -16.86
CA GLY A 234 32.29 -12.15 -15.65
C GLY A 234 31.86 -10.68 -15.43
N SER A 235 31.24 -10.03 -16.43
CA SER A 235 30.78 -8.64 -16.33
C SER A 235 29.46 -8.52 -15.56
N PHE A 236 28.75 -9.65 -15.37
CA PHE A 236 27.44 -9.71 -14.73
C PHE A 236 27.47 -10.48 -13.41
N GLY A 237 28.65 -10.52 -12.79
CA GLY A 237 28.89 -11.12 -11.49
C GLY A 237 28.75 -12.64 -11.43
N GLN A 238 29.04 -13.15 -10.24
CA GLN A 238 29.08 -14.56 -9.90
C GLN A 238 28.26 -14.79 -8.63
N ALA A 239 27.26 -15.68 -8.71
CA ALA A 239 26.43 -16.05 -7.57
C ALA A 239 26.69 -17.50 -7.14
N LEU A 240 26.90 -17.70 -5.85
CA LEU A 240 26.93 -19.01 -5.22
C LEU A 240 25.62 -19.23 -4.46
N ILE A 241 24.92 -20.33 -4.72
CA ILE A 241 23.66 -20.64 -4.05
C ILE A 241 23.77 -21.98 -3.32
N VAL A 242 23.51 -21.98 -2.02
CA VAL A 242 23.72 -23.12 -1.13
C VAL A 242 22.40 -23.56 -0.50
N GLY A 243 22.03 -24.82 -0.69
CA GLY A 243 20.75 -25.33 -0.22
C GLY A 243 20.44 -26.75 -0.67
N GLY A 244 19.14 -27.04 -0.82
CA GLY A 244 18.66 -28.26 -1.44
C GLY A 244 18.81 -29.53 -0.60
N HIS A 245 18.53 -29.50 0.70
CA HIS A 245 18.43 -30.70 1.55
C HIS A 245 17.43 -31.73 0.97
N ASP A 246 17.46 -32.96 1.52
CA ASP A 246 16.66 -34.07 1.03
C ASP A 246 15.17 -33.70 0.92
N GLY A 247 14.60 -33.95 -0.27
CA GLY A 247 13.23 -33.56 -0.60
C GLY A 247 13.02 -32.09 -0.99
N MET A 248 14.05 -31.24 -0.92
CA MET A 248 13.95 -29.79 -1.20
C MET A 248 14.84 -29.30 -2.35
N LEU A 249 15.35 -30.21 -3.19
CA LEU A 249 16.18 -29.90 -4.36
C LEU A 249 15.55 -28.83 -5.28
N GLY A 250 14.23 -28.86 -5.43
CA GLY A 250 13.49 -27.89 -6.25
C GLY A 250 13.71 -26.43 -5.82
N ALA A 251 13.86 -26.17 -4.51
CA ALA A 251 14.10 -24.81 -4.02
C ALA A 251 15.45 -24.25 -4.52
N LEU A 252 16.48 -25.08 -4.51
CA LEU A 252 17.82 -24.72 -5.00
C LEU A 252 17.82 -24.48 -6.51
N ILE A 253 17.14 -25.34 -7.28
CA ILE A 253 17.03 -25.20 -8.74
C ILE A 253 16.29 -23.90 -9.10
N LEU A 254 15.17 -23.61 -8.42
CA LEU A 254 14.41 -22.38 -8.66
C LEU A 254 15.24 -21.14 -8.34
N ALA A 255 15.99 -21.14 -7.23
CA ALA A 255 16.88 -20.03 -6.88
C ALA A 255 18.00 -19.84 -7.92
N GLY A 256 18.64 -20.92 -8.36
CA GLY A 256 19.67 -20.89 -9.41
C GLY A 256 19.14 -20.32 -10.73
N ARG A 257 17.98 -20.82 -11.18
CA ARG A 257 17.35 -20.33 -12.41
C ARG A 257 16.92 -18.87 -12.30
N ALA A 258 16.41 -18.44 -11.15
CA ALA A 258 16.06 -17.05 -10.92
C ALA A 258 17.28 -16.13 -10.99
N ALA A 259 18.43 -16.55 -10.46
CA ALA A 259 19.68 -15.78 -10.57
C ALA A 259 20.15 -15.65 -12.03
N LEU A 260 20.12 -16.75 -12.80
CA LEU A 260 20.43 -16.73 -14.25
C LEU A 260 19.46 -15.83 -15.02
N GLN A 261 18.15 -15.96 -14.79
CA GLN A 261 17.12 -15.15 -15.47
C GLN A 261 17.20 -13.66 -15.10
N SER A 262 17.72 -13.34 -13.92
CA SER A 262 17.96 -11.97 -13.48
C SER A 262 19.23 -11.36 -14.10
N GLY A 263 19.97 -12.11 -14.93
CA GLY A 263 21.14 -11.66 -15.68
C GLY A 263 22.49 -12.00 -15.05
N CYS A 264 22.53 -12.80 -13.96
CA CYS A 264 23.80 -13.22 -13.37
C CYS A 264 24.61 -14.04 -14.37
N GLY A 265 25.90 -13.69 -14.55
CA GLY A 265 26.71 -14.27 -15.60
C GLY A 265 27.25 -15.68 -15.29
N ILE A 266 27.44 -16.01 -14.02
CA ILE A 266 27.84 -17.34 -13.56
C ILE A 266 27.08 -17.68 -12.28
N VAL A 267 26.41 -18.83 -12.27
CA VAL A 267 25.72 -19.33 -11.09
C VAL A 267 26.21 -20.73 -10.76
N GLU A 268 26.74 -20.90 -9.55
CA GLU A 268 27.08 -22.21 -8.99
C GLU A 268 26.11 -22.56 -7.86
N THR A 269 25.64 -23.79 -7.85
CA THR A 269 24.78 -24.34 -6.81
C THR A 269 25.53 -25.39 -6.01
N VAL A 270 25.36 -25.38 -4.70
CA VAL A 270 25.97 -26.34 -3.77
C VAL A 270 24.86 -27.17 -3.13
N SER A 271 24.94 -28.49 -3.33
CA SER A 271 24.04 -29.51 -2.78
C SER A 271 24.82 -30.81 -2.56
N ASN A 272 24.18 -31.90 -2.14
CA ASN A 272 24.87 -33.19 -2.06
C ASN A 272 25.21 -33.78 -3.45
N SER A 273 26.02 -34.83 -3.51
CA SER A 273 26.48 -35.41 -4.78
C SER A 273 25.36 -35.91 -5.69
N ASP A 274 24.35 -36.57 -5.12
CA ASP A 274 23.25 -37.14 -5.90
C ASP A 274 22.38 -36.02 -6.49
N GLN A 275 22.16 -34.97 -5.71
CA GLN A 275 21.44 -33.78 -6.11
C GLN A 275 22.18 -32.96 -7.16
N ALA A 276 23.51 -32.83 -7.05
CA ALA A 276 24.33 -32.12 -8.04
C ALA A 276 24.17 -32.73 -9.44
N VAL A 277 24.11 -34.06 -9.55
CA VAL A 277 23.85 -34.76 -10.81
C VAL A 277 22.44 -34.44 -11.32
N MET A 278 21.44 -34.49 -10.45
CA MET A 278 20.05 -34.21 -10.82
C MET A 278 19.85 -32.76 -11.29
N ILE A 279 20.53 -31.79 -10.67
CA ILE A 279 20.50 -30.38 -11.10
C ILE A 279 21.08 -30.27 -12.51
N SER A 280 22.25 -30.88 -12.77
CA SER A 280 22.89 -30.82 -14.09
C SER A 280 22.03 -31.43 -15.21
N LEU A 281 21.19 -32.42 -14.89
CA LEU A 281 20.24 -32.99 -15.85
C LEU A 281 19.03 -32.09 -16.10
N GLN A 282 18.58 -31.33 -15.10
CA GLN A 282 17.38 -30.49 -15.21
C GLN A 282 17.67 -29.07 -15.68
N CYS A 283 18.85 -28.53 -15.35
CA CYS A 283 19.27 -27.18 -15.69
C CYS A 283 20.80 -27.17 -15.93
N PRO A 284 21.24 -27.60 -17.12
CA PRO A 284 22.67 -27.72 -17.44
C PRO A 284 23.43 -26.38 -17.42
N GLU A 285 22.73 -25.26 -17.44
CA GLU A 285 23.30 -23.91 -17.31
C GLU A 285 23.83 -23.61 -15.90
N LEU A 286 23.36 -24.35 -14.88
CA LEU A 286 23.85 -24.22 -13.51
C LEU A 286 25.13 -25.04 -13.32
N ILE A 287 26.17 -24.39 -12.79
CA ILE A 287 27.34 -25.10 -12.28
C ILE A 287 26.93 -25.76 -10.97
N THR A 288 27.38 -26.99 -10.74
CA THR A 288 27.03 -27.76 -9.54
C THR A 288 28.29 -28.15 -8.78
N ALA A 289 28.23 -28.05 -7.46
CA ALA A 289 29.23 -28.57 -6.53
C ALA A 289 28.54 -29.46 -5.49
N SER A 290 29.19 -30.58 -5.16
CA SER A 290 28.65 -31.62 -4.27
C SER A 290 28.89 -31.36 -2.77
N ASP A 291 29.65 -30.32 -2.44
CA ASP A 291 29.96 -29.86 -1.08
C ASP A 291 30.41 -28.39 -1.16
N ILE A 292 30.17 -27.62 -0.10
CA ILE A 292 30.57 -26.20 -0.04
C ILE A 292 32.08 -26.00 -0.18
N ARG A 293 32.89 -26.95 0.31
CA ARG A 293 34.35 -26.95 0.16
C ARG A 293 34.80 -27.27 -1.26
N ALA A 294 33.94 -27.90 -2.05
CA ALA A 294 34.17 -28.18 -3.46
C ALA A 294 33.69 -27.06 -4.39
N SER A 295 33.03 -26.02 -3.85
CA SER A 295 32.60 -24.86 -4.64
C SER A 295 33.81 -24.14 -5.22
N ARG A 296 33.70 -23.81 -6.51
CA ARG A 296 34.69 -23.00 -7.24
C ARG A 296 34.52 -21.52 -6.95
N LEU A 297 33.29 -21.10 -6.65
CA LEU A 297 32.93 -19.70 -6.45
C LEU A 297 32.99 -19.26 -4.98
N LEU A 298 33.22 -20.15 -4.02
CA LEU A 298 33.21 -19.79 -2.58
C LEU A 298 34.04 -18.55 -2.23
N LYS A 299 35.20 -18.38 -2.88
CA LYS A 299 36.10 -17.23 -2.63
C LYS A 299 35.97 -16.08 -3.62
N THR A 300 35.24 -16.27 -4.72
CA THR A 300 35.19 -15.32 -5.84
C THR A 300 33.78 -14.86 -6.18
N ALA A 301 32.76 -15.46 -5.57
CA ALA A 301 31.38 -15.04 -5.73
C ALA A 301 31.20 -13.61 -5.23
N ASP A 302 30.53 -12.79 -6.02
CA ASP A 302 30.13 -11.45 -5.60
C ASP A 302 29.01 -11.52 -4.55
N VAL A 303 28.19 -12.58 -4.61
CA VAL A 303 27.07 -12.82 -3.68
C VAL A 303 26.93 -14.31 -3.37
N ILE A 304 26.71 -14.63 -2.09
CA ILE A 304 26.33 -15.97 -1.62
C ILE A 304 24.89 -15.93 -1.13
N ALA A 305 24.02 -16.76 -1.70
CA ALA A 305 22.66 -16.98 -1.25
C ALA A 305 22.55 -18.36 -0.57
N ILE A 306 22.21 -18.38 0.71
CA ILE A 306 22.12 -19.62 1.48
C ILE A 306 20.75 -19.73 2.15
N GLY A 307 20.19 -20.94 2.16
CA GLY A 307 18.89 -21.21 2.77
C GLY A 307 17.84 -21.91 1.89
N PRO A 308 17.82 -21.78 0.55
CA PRO A 308 16.81 -22.43 -0.30
C PRO A 308 16.76 -23.96 -0.09
N GLY A 309 15.80 -24.42 0.71
CA GLY A 309 15.69 -25.82 1.07
C GLY A 309 16.84 -26.37 1.91
N LEU A 310 17.62 -25.57 2.63
CA LEU A 310 18.84 -26.01 3.33
C LEU A 310 18.58 -27.03 4.47
N GLY A 311 17.36 -27.14 4.96
CA GLY A 311 17.02 -27.93 6.15
C GLY A 311 17.34 -27.19 7.46
N LEU A 312 16.97 -27.81 8.59
CA LEU A 312 17.11 -27.23 9.94
C LEU A 312 17.98 -28.09 10.87
N ASN A 313 18.86 -28.92 10.30
CA ASN A 313 19.71 -29.84 11.06
C ASN A 313 21.09 -29.22 11.36
N GLN A 314 21.94 -29.96 12.09
CA GLN A 314 23.28 -29.47 12.45
C GLN A 314 24.15 -29.21 11.22
N LEU A 315 24.10 -30.07 10.21
CA LEU A 315 24.85 -29.88 8.96
C LEU A 315 24.44 -28.57 8.25
N SER A 316 23.14 -28.27 8.20
CA SER A 316 22.63 -27.00 7.66
C SER A 316 23.21 -25.79 8.41
N ARG A 317 23.32 -25.88 9.74
CA ARG A 317 23.94 -24.84 10.57
C ARG A 317 25.43 -24.71 10.29
N ASP A 318 26.16 -25.82 10.22
CA ASP A 318 27.61 -25.81 9.98
C ASP A 318 27.94 -25.19 8.62
N VAL A 319 27.15 -25.50 7.59
CA VAL A 319 27.28 -24.89 6.25
C VAL A 319 26.96 -23.40 6.28
N LEU A 320 25.93 -22.99 7.03
CA LEU A 320 25.59 -21.58 7.22
C LEU A 320 26.73 -20.81 7.90
N ASP A 321 27.24 -21.33 9.02
CA ASP A 321 28.34 -20.72 9.77
C ASP A 321 29.60 -20.62 8.90
N TYR A 322 29.86 -21.64 8.08
CA TYR A 322 30.97 -21.63 7.14
C TYR A 322 30.82 -20.56 6.04
N CYS A 323 29.61 -20.34 5.51
CA CYS A 323 29.34 -19.27 4.53
C CYS A 323 29.39 -17.86 5.13
N ILE A 324 28.95 -17.67 6.38
CA ILE A 324 29.01 -16.37 7.08
C ILE A 324 30.45 -16.01 7.47
N GLY A 325 31.29 -17.02 7.74
CA GLY A 325 32.69 -16.83 8.14
C GLY A 325 33.67 -16.52 7.02
N GLN A 326 33.24 -16.46 5.75
CA GLN A 326 34.06 -16.02 4.60
C GLN A 326 33.94 -14.51 4.41
#